data_AF-A0A5B9YGJ9-F1
#
_entry.id   AF-A0A5B9YGJ9-F1
#
_cell.length_a   1.000
_cell.length_b   1.000
_cell.length_c   1.000
_cell.angle_alpha   90.00
_cell.angle_beta   90.00
_cell.angle_gamma   90.00
#
_symmetry.space_group_name_H-M   'P 1'
#
loop_
_entity.id
_entity.type
_entity.pdbx_description
1 polymer ?
#
loop_
_entity_poly.entity_id
_entity_poly.type
_entity_poly.pdbx_seq_one_letter_code
_entity_poly.pdbx_strand_id
1 'polypeptide(L)'
;MQNKALTLVLIDETTIYSLLFTLIQFQIIKLLFNIFLLLYNKIKIIKDNPMSVNIQAELALIPLPPIYQRKGHNCYLDPFRKKLIMVTPEESVRQRIARYLCNMLNVPEKMIALEVPLSEYQIKTKDRADIIIHKIDLQKNLEIPLAVIECKASTVLLTEICIQQGFKYADQLVCDYVFITNGIEILGYKYCDIQKDYLELGVLPTYDVMLQGAYQVINNVELPQRTAYAQLHTPEIIQEYMDWCIGSDTPEQLIPFIINIWECLLDVTHTLPVVKLKNYEIVKDYGVRVLSYGNAGGGIFAGPYRSILIKDINGDHQIISFAISTYTRTEKRANGEESPEKTVLVVAIDDEKKTHHALQLVLDDNIICSNNIFQVWHSGRITIGNRGAGKINDLKELMNERTPWLVKK
;
A
#
# COMPACT_ATOMS: atom_id res chain seq x y z
N MET A 1 -28.70 -32.84 -5.35
CA MET A 1 -29.10 -31.85 -4.34
C MET A 1 -27.85 -31.44 -3.56
N GLN A 2 -26.98 -30.69 -4.22
CA GLN A 2 -26.61 -29.28 -3.95
C GLN A 2 -25.71 -29.10 -2.71
N ASN A 3 -24.41 -29.29 -3.01
CA ASN A 3 -23.21 -29.13 -2.19
C ASN A 3 -22.80 -27.65 -2.13
N LYS A 4 -22.10 -27.17 -1.10
CA LYS A 4 -21.51 -25.81 -1.11
C LYS A 4 -20.06 -25.77 -0.66
N ALA A 5 -19.18 -25.64 -1.65
CA ALA A 5 -17.97 -24.84 -1.61
C ALA A 5 -18.34 -23.36 -1.80
N LEU A 6 -17.46 -22.40 -1.46
CA LEU A 6 -17.63 -21.05 -2.00
C LEU A 6 -17.36 -21.13 -3.50
N THR A 7 -18.45 -21.20 -4.26
CA THR A 7 -18.43 -21.47 -5.70
C THR A 7 -18.63 -20.13 -6.38
N LEU A 8 -17.56 -19.54 -6.93
CA LEU A 8 -17.66 -18.37 -7.79
C LEU A 8 -18.07 -18.89 -9.18
N VAL A 9 -19.36 -18.76 -9.47
CA VAL A 9 -19.94 -19.03 -10.79
C VAL A 9 -20.33 -17.69 -11.39
N LEU A 10 -19.88 -17.40 -12.61
CA LEU A 10 -20.38 -16.25 -13.39
C LEU A 10 -21.83 -16.50 -13.83
N ILE A 11 -22.87 -16.30 -12.98
CA ILE A 11 -24.29 -16.50 -13.39
C ILE A 11 -25.29 -15.59 -12.62
N ASP A 12 -26.01 -14.74 -13.40
CA ASP A 12 -27.40 -14.20 -13.31
C ASP A 12 -28.01 -13.69 -11.97
N GLU A 13 -28.63 -12.50 -12.06
CA GLU A 13 -29.22 -11.61 -11.03
C GLU A 13 -30.28 -12.22 -10.08
N THR A 14 -30.94 -13.33 -10.40
CA THR A 14 -32.23 -13.66 -9.72
C THR A 14 -32.17 -14.68 -8.58
N THR A 15 -31.01 -15.21 -8.20
CA THR A 15 -30.90 -16.21 -7.11
C THR A 15 -30.10 -15.71 -5.89
N ILE A 16 -30.05 -14.39 -5.68
CA ILE A 16 -29.15 -13.75 -4.71
C ILE A 16 -29.75 -13.69 -3.29
N TYR A 17 -31.06 -13.59 -3.13
CA TYR A 17 -31.66 -13.25 -1.83
C TYR A 17 -31.71 -14.41 -0.80
N SER A 18 -31.70 -15.67 -1.22
CA SER A 18 -31.81 -16.82 -0.28
C SER A 18 -30.46 -17.37 0.22
N LEU A 19 -29.33 -16.83 -0.27
CA LEU A 19 -27.96 -17.24 0.09
C LEU A 19 -27.34 -16.38 1.21
N LEU A 20 -27.98 -15.25 1.53
CA LEU A 20 -27.40 -14.12 2.27
C LEU A 20 -27.11 -14.37 3.76
N PHE A 21 -27.75 -15.36 4.39
CA PHE A 21 -27.84 -15.46 5.85
C PHE A 21 -26.64 -16.15 6.53
N THR A 22 -25.81 -16.79 5.73
CA THR A 22 -24.94 -17.86 6.18
C THR A 22 -23.49 -17.51 5.85
N LEU A 23 -22.82 -16.47 6.40
CA LEU A 23 -21.35 -16.31 6.16
C LEU A 23 -20.60 -15.36 7.14
N ILE A 24 -20.93 -15.35 8.44
CA ILE A 24 -20.22 -14.49 9.40
C ILE A 24 -19.84 -15.24 10.66
N GLN A 25 -18.55 -15.50 10.77
CA GLN A 25 -17.76 -15.84 11.95
C GLN A 25 -16.36 -16.29 11.52
N PHE A 26 -16.14 -16.39 10.20
CA PHE A 26 -14.82 -16.41 9.57
C PHE A 26 -14.83 -15.36 8.45
N GLN A 27 -14.58 -14.11 8.84
CA GLN A 27 -14.93 -12.88 8.10
C GLN A 27 -13.84 -12.39 7.17
N ILE A 28 -13.35 -13.24 6.28
CA ILE A 28 -12.45 -12.80 5.23
C ILE A 28 -13.00 -13.21 3.86
N ILE A 29 -13.52 -14.43 3.76
CA ILE A 29 -14.03 -15.00 2.50
C ILE A 29 -15.41 -14.43 2.09
N LYS A 30 -16.27 -13.98 3.03
CA LYS A 30 -17.53 -13.29 2.68
C LYS A 30 -17.34 -11.85 2.24
N LEU A 31 -16.39 -11.14 2.83
CA LEU A 31 -16.11 -9.76 2.42
C LEU A 31 -15.61 -9.78 0.98
N LEU A 32 -14.70 -10.71 0.64
CA LEU A 32 -14.28 -10.98 -0.73
C LEU A 32 -15.44 -11.34 -1.68
N PHE A 33 -16.42 -12.14 -1.26
CA PHE A 33 -17.56 -12.54 -2.10
C PHE A 33 -18.66 -11.46 -2.21
N ASN A 34 -18.90 -10.66 -1.17
CA ASN A 34 -19.84 -9.53 -1.20
C ASN A 34 -19.26 -8.33 -1.96
N ILE A 35 -17.94 -8.10 -1.85
CA ILE A 35 -17.17 -7.24 -2.76
C ILE A 35 -17.40 -7.75 -4.19
N PHE A 36 -17.19 -9.04 -4.46
CA PHE A 36 -17.33 -9.60 -5.80
C PHE A 36 -18.74 -9.49 -6.42
N LEU A 37 -19.82 -9.56 -5.64
CA LEU A 37 -21.21 -9.49 -6.14
C LEU A 37 -21.75 -8.07 -6.38
N LEU A 38 -21.23 -7.06 -5.68
CA LEU A 38 -21.72 -5.68 -5.77
C LEU A 38 -21.03 -4.85 -6.87
N LEU A 39 -19.95 -5.37 -7.46
CA LEU A 39 -18.99 -4.62 -8.29
C LEU A 39 -19.01 -5.04 -9.77
N TYR A 40 -20.05 -5.75 -10.22
CA TYR A 40 -20.09 -6.34 -11.55
C TYR A 40 -20.77 -5.41 -12.58
N ASN A 41 -19.99 -4.50 -13.20
CA ASN A 41 -20.15 -4.11 -14.62
C ASN A 41 -18.97 -3.26 -15.17
N LYS A 42 -18.42 -3.74 -16.30
CA LYS A 42 -17.73 -3.10 -17.45
C LYS A 42 -16.56 -2.07 -17.28
N ILE A 43 -15.42 -2.47 -17.89
CA ILE A 43 -14.37 -1.71 -18.65
C ILE A 43 -13.23 -1.08 -17.80
N LYS A 44 -11.93 -1.33 -18.17
CA LYS A 44 -10.55 -0.73 -18.52
C LYS A 44 -9.66 0.34 -17.75
N ILE A 45 -8.32 0.30 -17.70
CA ILE A 45 -7.26 -0.25 -16.78
C ILE A 45 -6.58 0.95 -16.03
N ILE A 46 -5.94 0.79 -14.84
CA ILE A 46 -4.83 1.69 -14.39
C ILE A 46 -3.51 0.92 -14.27
N LYS A 47 -2.45 1.60 -14.66
CA LYS A 47 -1.07 1.12 -14.66
C LYS A 47 -0.11 1.90 -13.75
N ASP A 48 -0.54 3.01 -13.15
CA ASP A 48 0.29 3.90 -12.32
C ASP A 48 -0.52 4.43 -11.13
N ASN A 49 0.10 4.78 -9.99
CA ASN A 49 -0.58 5.69 -9.06
C ASN A 49 -0.77 7.01 -9.82
N PRO A 50 -1.98 7.38 -10.26
CA PRO A 50 -2.17 8.49 -11.19
C PRO A 50 -1.84 9.85 -10.56
N MET A 51 -1.42 9.85 -9.30
CA MET A 51 -1.15 11.03 -8.48
C MET A 51 0.34 11.27 -8.19
N SER A 52 1.23 10.32 -8.54
CA SER A 52 2.67 10.49 -8.32
C SER A 52 3.38 11.00 -9.56
N VAL A 53 4.36 11.89 -9.36
CA VAL A 53 5.21 12.36 -10.46
C VAL A 53 6.39 11.39 -10.58
N ASN A 54 6.52 10.69 -11.70
CA ASN A 54 7.70 9.86 -11.97
C ASN A 54 8.91 10.77 -12.30
N ILE A 55 9.96 10.64 -11.50
CA ILE A 55 11.20 11.43 -11.63
C ILE A 55 12.42 10.54 -11.87
N GLN A 56 12.24 9.24 -12.07
CA GLN A 56 13.33 8.27 -12.14
C GLN A 56 14.34 8.60 -13.25
N ALA A 57 13.83 8.93 -14.45
CA ALA A 57 14.67 9.25 -15.60
C ALA A 57 15.48 10.54 -15.37
N GLU A 58 14.86 11.56 -14.77
CA GLU A 58 15.50 12.84 -14.46
C GLU A 58 16.57 12.66 -13.38
N LEU A 59 16.28 11.90 -12.32
CA LEU A 59 17.26 11.61 -11.27
C LEU A 59 18.41 10.72 -11.76
N ALA A 60 18.19 9.86 -12.75
CA ALA A 60 19.25 9.03 -13.32
C ALA A 60 20.34 9.85 -14.02
N LEU A 61 19.98 11.05 -14.54
CA LEU A 61 20.93 11.99 -15.15
C LEU A 61 21.75 12.79 -14.12
N ILE A 62 21.34 12.76 -12.84
CA ILE A 62 22.02 13.48 -11.77
C ILE A 62 23.15 12.60 -11.20
N PRO A 63 24.43 13.02 -11.34
CA PRO A 63 25.54 12.25 -10.80
C PRO A 63 25.54 12.29 -9.27
N LEU A 64 25.83 11.13 -8.66
CA LEU A 64 26.07 11.04 -7.22
C LEU A 64 27.42 11.67 -6.85
N PRO A 65 27.60 12.12 -5.59
CA PRO A 65 28.89 12.63 -5.13
C PRO A 65 30.01 11.58 -5.23
N PRO A 66 31.28 12.00 -5.29
CA PRO A 66 32.40 11.07 -5.28
C PRO A 66 32.42 10.22 -4.00
N ILE A 67 32.84 8.95 -4.15
CA ILE A 67 32.93 7.98 -3.05
C ILE A 67 34.35 7.98 -2.48
N TYR A 68 34.45 8.00 -1.15
CA TYR A 68 35.68 7.90 -0.38
C TYR A 68 35.57 6.78 0.65
N GLN A 69 36.70 6.18 1.05
CA GLN A 69 36.75 5.17 2.10
C GLN A 69 36.93 5.81 3.48
N ARG A 70 36.12 5.41 4.46
CA ARG A 70 36.29 5.81 5.87
C ARG A 70 35.92 4.67 6.81
N LYS A 71 36.89 4.22 7.63
CA LYS A 71 36.71 3.15 8.62
C LYS A 71 36.07 1.87 8.04
N GLY A 72 36.44 1.50 6.82
CA GLY A 72 35.91 0.31 6.14
C GLY A 72 34.54 0.50 5.48
N HIS A 73 34.01 1.72 5.42
CA HIS A 73 32.75 2.03 4.74
C HIS A 73 32.97 2.98 3.56
N ASN A 74 32.17 2.79 2.51
CA ASN A 74 32.02 3.77 1.44
C ASN A 74 31.26 4.99 2.00
N CYS A 75 31.77 6.19 1.71
CA CYS A 75 31.15 7.45 2.07
C CYS A 75 31.08 8.40 0.89
N TYR A 76 29.98 9.14 0.75
CA TYR A 76 29.92 10.34 -0.09
C TYR A 76 30.62 11.49 0.59
N LEU A 77 31.39 12.30 -0.16
CA LEU A 77 31.69 13.66 0.26
C LEU A 77 30.46 14.52 -0.05
N ASP A 78 29.60 14.69 0.95
CA ASP A 78 28.32 15.38 0.78
C ASP A 78 28.55 16.87 0.42
N PRO A 79 28.05 17.34 -0.73
CA PRO A 79 28.25 18.71 -1.18
C PRO A 79 27.41 19.73 -0.41
N PHE A 80 26.35 19.35 0.29
CA PHE A 80 25.53 20.26 1.11
C PHE A 80 26.07 20.32 2.54
N ARG A 81 26.33 19.17 3.15
CA ARG A 81 26.79 19.06 4.55
C ARG A 81 28.32 19.20 4.72
N LYS A 82 29.08 19.18 3.61
CA LYS A 82 30.55 19.28 3.55
C LYS A 82 31.27 18.28 4.49
N LYS A 83 30.75 17.05 4.61
CA LYS A 83 31.29 15.98 5.45
C LYS A 83 31.15 14.60 4.77
N LEU A 84 31.93 13.62 5.25
CA LEU A 84 31.83 12.23 4.78
C LEU A 84 30.61 11.54 5.39
N ILE A 85 29.68 11.09 4.55
CA ILE A 85 28.43 10.42 4.92
C ILE A 85 28.43 9.01 4.39
N MET A 86 28.08 8.01 5.21
CA MET A 86 28.00 6.63 4.80
C MET A 86 27.03 6.45 3.63
N VAL A 87 27.45 5.72 2.60
CA VAL A 87 26.61 5.39 1.46
C VAL A 87 25.53 4.40 1.92
N THR A 88 24.27 4.79 1.77
CA THR A 88 23.10 3.92 1.89
C THR A 88 22.19 4.13 0.68
N PRO A 89 21.28 3.18 0.36
CA PRO A 89 20.33 3.36 -0.74
C PRO A 89 19.48 4.63 -0.58
N GLU A 90 18.96 4.87 0.63
CA GLU A 90 18.19 6.06 0.97
C GLU A 90 19.02 7.35 0.88
N GLU A 91 20.28 7.33 1.34
CA GLU A 91 21.18 8.48 1.22
C GLU A 91 21.50 8.79 -0.25
N SER A 92 21.60 7.78 -1.12
CA SER A 92 21.81 7.99 -2.56
C SER A 92 20.60 8.69 -3.20
N VAL A 93 19.38 8.34 -2.78
CA VAL A 93 18.16 9.05 -3.17
C VAL A 93 18.21 10.48 -2.65
N ARG A 94 18.49 10.69 -1.35
CA ARG A 94 18.57 12.01 -0.70
C ARG A 94 19.53 12.95 -1.43
N GLN A 95 20.73 12.47 -1.81
CA GLN A 95 21.72 13.26 -2.57
C GLN A 95 21.20 13.68 -3.94
N ARG A 96 20.56 12.76 -4.67
CA ARG A 96 19.97 13.05 -5.99
C ARG A 96 18.82 14.04 -5.87
N ILE A 97 17.95 13.87 -4.88
CA ILE A 97 16.82 14.77 -4.62
C ILE A 97 17.31 16.18 -4.28
N ALA A 98 18.30 16.33 -3.38
CA ALA A 98 18.84 17.64 -3.04
C ALA A 98 19.36 18.39 -4.28
N ARG A 99 20.01 17.67 -5.22
CA ARG A 99 20.45 18.26 -6.50
C ARG A 99 19.30 18.49 -7.48
N TYR A 100 18.29 17.62 -7.51
CA TYR A 100 17.08 17.80 -8.31
C TYR A 100 16.33 19.07 -7.92
N LEU A 101 16.20 19.34 -6.61
CA LEU A 101 15.61 20.58 -6.10
C LEU A 101 16.33 21.82 -6.64
N CYS A 102 17.67 21.80 -6.69
CA CYS A 102 18.44 22.88 -7.31
C CYS A 102 18.21 22.99 -8.82
N ASN A 103 18.31 21.87 -9.54
CA ASN A 103 18.39 21.87 -11.00
C ASN A 103 17.02 22.04 -11.68
N MET A 104 15.99 21.40 -11.14
CA MET A 104 14.67 21.29 -11.76
C MET A 104 13.65 22.22 -11.10
N LEU A 105 13.72 22.37 -9.76
CA LEU A 105 12.81 23.25 -9.02
C LEU A 105 13.40 24.62 -8.70
N ASN A 106 14.64 24.91 -9.14
CA ASN A 106 15.35 26.18 -8.93
C ASN A 106 15.49 26.60 -7.46
N VAL A 107 15.56 25.64 -6.53
CA VAL A 107 15.78 25.94 -5.12
C VAL A 107 17.26 26.32 -4.91
N PRO A 108 17.57 27.50 -4.36
CA PRO A 108 18.96 27.87 -4.09
C PRO A 108 19.63 26.89 -3.12
N GLU A 109 20.86 26.46 -3.40
CA GLU A 109 21.60 25.50 -2.53
C GLU A 109 21.66 25.95 -1.07
N LYS A 110 21.78 27.27 -0.82
CA LYS A 110 21.80 27.86 0.53
C LYS A 110 20.49 27.73 1.30
N MET A 111 19.38 27.43 0.62
CA MET A 111 18.04 27.24 1.20
C MET A 111 17.72 25.76 1.37
N ILE A 112 18.70 24.87 1.21
CA ILE A 112 18.53 23.42 1.33
C ILE A 112 19.39 22.93 2.49
N ALA A 113 18.75 22.34 3.49
CA ALA A 113 19.42 21.71 4.61
C ALA A 113 19.10 20.21 4.64
N LEU A 114 20.12 19.36 4.77
CA LEU A 114 19.97 17.90 4.78
C LEU A 114 20.16 17.35 6.19
N GLU A 115 19.37 16.34 6.54
CA GLU A 115 19.49 15.56 7.77
C GLU A 115 19.52 16.48 8.99
N VAL A 116 18.46 17.27 9.15
CA VAL A 116 18.39 18.33 10.16
C VAL A 116 17.67 17.82 11.41
N PRO A 117 18.32 17.80 12.59
CA PRO A 117 17.65 17.53 13.85
C PRO A 117 16.54 18.54 14.11
N LEU A 118 15.33 18.08 14.42
CA LEU A 118 14.20 18.99 14.68
C LEU A 118 14.40 19.84 15.95
N SER A 119 15.30 19.42 16.84
CA SER A 119 15.74 20.22 17.99
C SER A 119 16.35 21.57 17.60
N GLU A 120 16.88 21.72 16.38
CA GLU A 120 17.39 23.01 15.87
C GLU A 120 16.27 24.05 15.72
N TYR A 121 15.01 23.60 15.59
CA TYR A 121 13.80 24.44 15.58
C TYR A 121 13.07 24.42 16.93
N GLN A 122 13.78 24.10 18.03
CA GLN A 122 13.25 24.06 19.40
C GLN A 122 12.14 22.99 19.61
N ILE A 123 12.05 22.01 18.71
CA ILE A 123 11.13 20.88 18.83
C ILE A 123 11.77 19.79 19.68
N LYS A 124 11.12 19.37 20.77
CA LYS A 124 11.65 18.36 21.71
C LYS A 124 11.46 16.94 21.17
N THR A 125 12.20 16.58 20.13
CA THR A 125 12.27 15.21 19.59
C THR A 125 13.70 14.87 19.16
N LYS A 126 13.99 13.58 19.05
CA LYS A 126 15.25 13.06 18.47
C LYS A 126 15.16 12.88 16.95
N ASP A 127 13.99 13.12 16.38
CA ASP A 127 13.72 12.97 14.96
C ASP A 127 14.55 13.97 14.13
N ARG A 128 14.80 13.59 12.88
CA ARG A 128 15.51 14.39 11.88
C ARG A 128 14.65 14.46 10.63
N ALA A 129 14.62 15.63 10.00
CA ALA A 129 14.07 15.78 8.66
C ALA A 129 15.16 15.48 7.62
N ASP A 130 14.82 14.73 6.57
CA ASP A 130 15.79 14.36 5.55
C ASP A 130 16.28 15.56 4.75
N ILE A 131 15.34 16.40 4.30
CA ILE A 131 15.65 17.68 3.64
C ILE A 131 14.62 18.72 4.08
N ILE A 132 15.08 19.92 4.38
CA ILE A 132 14.25 21.11 4.57
C ILE A 132 14.61 22.13 3.50
N ILE A 133 13.59 22.68 2.84
CA ILE A 133 13.72 23.87 2.01
C ILE A 133 13.30 25.07 2.85
N HIS A 134 14.09 26.12 2.83
CA HIS A 134 13.81 27.36 3.55
C HIS A 134 13.36 28.50 2.64
N LYS A 135 12.71 29.50 3.25
CA LYS A 135 12.47 30.83 2.67
C LYS A 135 12.93 31.91 3.62
N ILE A 136 13.16 33.10 3.09
CA ILE A 136 13.33 34.30 3.92
C ILE A 136 11.95 34.88 4.22
N ASP A 137 11.59 34.92 5.51
CA ASP A 137 10.50 35.77 6.00
C ASP A 137 10.95 37.23 5.85
N LEU A 138 10.38 37.95 4.88
CA LEU A 138 10.76 39.34 4.59
C LEU A 138 10.44 40.30 5.74
N GLN A 139 9.48 39.98 6.61
CA GLN A 139 9.11 40.83 7.73
C GLN A 139 10.10 40.70 8.88
N LYS A 140 10.56 39.47 9.14
CA LYS A 140 11.50 39.17 10.24
C LYS A 140 12.95 39.15 9.79
N ASN A 141 13.19 39.12 8.48
CA ASN A 141 14.50 38.88 7.86
C ASN A 141 15.17 37.61 8.42
N LEU A 142 14.39 36.54 8.55
CA LEU A 142 14.82 35.25 9.09
C LEU A 142 14.54 34.13 8.10
N GLU A 143 15.43 33.15 8.11
CA GLU A 143 15.26 31.91 7.37
C GLU A 143 14.28 31.00 8.14
N ILE A 144 13.19 30.61 7.47
CA ILE A 144 12.14 29.76 8.04
C ILE A 144 11.87 28.57 7.12
N PRO A 145 11.45 27.41 7.65
CA PRO A 145 11.03 26.28 6.83
C PRO A 145 9.89 26.67 5.87
N LEU A 146 10.01 26.22 4.62
CA LEU A 146 9.01 26.36 3.56
C LEU A 146 8.45 24.98 3.19
N ALA A 147 9.34 24.01 3.03
CA ALA A 147 8.97 22.64 2.69
C ALA A 147 9.83 21.63 3.45
N VAL A 148 9.27 20.45 3.70
CA VAL A 148 10.02 19.28 4.16
C VAL A 148 9.93 18.17 3.12
N ILE A 149 11.01 17.42 2.94
CA ILE A 149 11.06 16.26 2.05
C ILE A 149 11.47 15.05 2.86
N GLU A 150 10.71 13.96 2.74
CA GLU A 150 11.02 12.64 3.27
C GLU A 150 11.51 11.74 2.12
N CYS A 151 12.72 11.19 2.26
CA CYS A 151 13.36 10.32 1.28
C CYS A 151 13.33 8.87 1.77
N LYS A 152 12.96 7.94 0.89
CA LYS A 152 13.10 6.50 1.11
C LYS A 152 14.06 5.89 0.08
N ALA A 153 14.55 4.68 0.35
CA ALA A 153 15.26 3.91 -0.66
C ALA A 153 14.34 3.57 -1.84
N SER A 154 14.87 3.42 -3.05
CA SER A 154 14.10 3.13 -4.27
C SER A 154 13.32 1.82 -4.25
N THR A 155 13.69 0.90 -3.35
CA THR A 155 12.98 -0.37 -3.14
C THR A 155 11.82 -0.26 -2.15
N VAL A 156 11.60 0.91 -1.55
CA VAL A 156 10.55 1.15 -0.55
C VAL A 156 9.38 1.84 -1.23
N LEU A 157 8.20 1.25 -1.11
CA LEU A 157 6.94 1.83 -1.58
C LEU A 157 6.54 3.02 -0.69
N LEU A 158 6.06 4.09 -1.32
CA LEU A 158 5.55 5.27 -0.61
C LEU A 158 4.16 4.98 -0.05
N THR A 159 4.13 4.46 1.18
CA THR A 159 2.90 4.12 1.90
C THR A 159 2.34 5.30 2.68
N GLU A 160 1.11 5.18 3.17
CA GLU A 160 0.51 6.18 4.07
C GLU A 160 1.38 6.49 5.29
N ILE A 161 2.10 5.50 5.83
CA ILE A 161 3.02 5.74 6.96
C ILE A 161 4.13 6.72 6.57
N CYS A 162 4.64 6.63 5.33
CA CYS A 162 5.65 7.57 4.83
C CYS A 162 5.06 8.97 4.66
N ILE A 163 3.83 9.07 4.15
CA ILE A 163 3.11 10.34 3.98
C ILE A 163 2.86 11.00 5.34
N GLN A 164 2.33 10.24 6.30
CA GLN A 164 2.07 10.71 7.66
C GLN A 164 3.35 11.11 8.39
N GLN A 165 4.48 10.45 8.12
CA GLN A 165 5.77 10.88 8.63
C GLN A 165 6.15 12.26 8.08
N GLY A 166 5.97 12.50 6.78
CA GLY A 166 6.17 13.81 6.16
C GLY A 166 5.27 14.90 6.77
N PHE A 167 3.97 14.62 6.91
CA PHE A 167 3.01 15.54 7.53
C PHE A 167 3.36 15.87 8.98
N LYS A 168 3.75 14.86 9.78
CA LYS A 168 4.21 15.08 11.16
C LYS A 168 5.36 16.08 11.21
N TYR A 169 6.36 15.93 10.34
CA TYR A 169 7.48 16.86 10.31
C TYR A 169 7.06 18.25 9.82
N ALA A 170 6.20 18.33 8.81
CA ALA A 170 5.68 19.59 8.30
C ALA A 170 4.89 20.35 9.37
N ASP A 171 4.02 19.68 10.13
CA ASP A 171 3.27 20.29 11.23
C ASP A 171 4.18 20.80 12.35
N GLN A 172 5.22 20.02 12.69
CA GLN A 172 6.18 20.41 13.72
C GLN A 172 7.05 21.61 13.29
N LEU A 173 7.43 21.67 12.01
CA LEU A 173 8.24 22.74 11.42
C LEU A 173 7.41 23.92 10.90
N VAL A 174 6.08 23.77 10.86
CA VAL A 174 5.13 24.72 10.25
C VAL A 174 5.46 24.96 8.76
N CYS A 175 5.74 23.89 8.02
CA CYS A 175 5.99 23.94 6.58
C CYS A 175 4.68 24.03 5.79
N ASP A 176 4.68 24.82 4.72
CA ASP A 176 3.53 24.93 3.81
C ASP A 176 3.45 23.72 2.86
N TYR A 177 4.60 23.16 2.49
CA TYR A 177 4.72 22.09 1.49
C TYR A 177 5.40 20.84 2.06
N VAL A 178 4.98 19.68 1.57
CA VAL A 178 5.55 18.37 1.93
C VAL A 178 5.81 17.57 0.67
N PHE A 179 6.97 16.95 0.60
CA PHE A 179 7.28 16.01 -0.48
C PHE A 179 7.72 14.67 0.09
N ILE A 180 7.29 13.57 -0.52
CA ILE A 180 7.69 12.22 -0.13
C ILE A 180 8.16 11.51 -1.39
N THR A 181 9.35 10.91 -1.34
CA THR A 181 9.95 10.30 -2.54
C THR A 181 10.82 9.09 -2.22
N ASN A 182 10.83 8.11 -3.12
CA ASN A 182 11.77 6.98 -3.12
C ASN A 182 12.81 7.11 -4.26
N GLY A 183 12.85 8.24 -4.96
CA GLY A 183 13.72 8.45 -6.12
C GLY A 183 13.24 7.78 -7.42
N ILE A 184 12.09 7.13 -7.42
CA ILE A 184 11.37 6.72 -8.63
C ILE A 184 10.22 7.68 -8.85
N GLU A 185 9.41 7.87 -7.82
CA GLU A 185 8.27 8.77 -7.80
C GLU A 185 8.39 9.79 -6.66
N ILE A 186 7.61 10.87 -6.75
CA ILE A 186 7.50 11.88 -5.72
C ILE A 186 6.03 12.32 -5.59
N LEU A 187 5.55 12.29 -4.36
CA LEU A 187 4.25 12.80 -3.94
C LEU A 187 4.45 14.20 -3.38
N GLY A 188 3.65 15.15 -3.83
CA GLY A 188 3.70 16.54 -3.36
C GLY A 188 2.40 16.92 -2.67
N TYR A 189 2.49 17.62 -1.55
CA TYR A 189 1.35 18.11 -0.80
C TYR A 189 1.55 19.56 -0.36
N LYS A 190 0.44 20.27 -0.18
CA LYS A 190 0.42 21.60 0.43
C LYS A 190 -0.66 21.70 1.49
N TYR A 191 -0.33 22.29 2.63
CA TYR A 191 -1.31 22.56 3.68
C TYR A 191 -2.38 23.55 3.19
N CYS A 192 -3.64 23.22 3.45
CA CYS A 192 -4.81 24.04 3.17
C CYS A 192 -5.50 24.46 4.46
N ASP A 193 -5.38 25.74 4.80
CA ASP A 193 -5.95 26.31 6.01
C ASP A 193 -7.47 26.17 6.11
N ILE A 194 -8.18 26.16 4.98
CA ILE A 194 -9.64 26.06 4.94
C ILE A 194 -10.07 24.63 5.29
N GLN A 195 -9.39 23.63 4.74
CA GLN A 195 -9.74 22.22 4.96
C GLN A 195 -9.07 21.65 6.22
N LYS A 196 -8.08 22.35 6.77
CA LYS A 196 -7.22 21.87 7.87
C LYS A 196 -6.59 20.52 7.55
N ASP A 197 -6.18 20.36 6.30
CA ASP A 197 -5.62 19.13 5.76
C ASP A 197 -4.61 19.46 4.63
N TYR A 198 -3.82 18.46 4.25
CA TYR A 198 -2.87 18.54 3.16
C TYR A 198 -3.52 18.16 1.83
N LEU A 199 -3.46 19.07 0.86
CA LEU A 199 -3.93 18.84 -0.50
C LEU A 199 -2.80 18.29 -1.36
N GLU A 200 -3.08 17.19 -2.05
CA GLU A 200 -2.14 16.62 -3.02
C GLU A 200 -1.98 17.52 -4.25
N LEU A 201 -0.74 17.65 -4.69
CA LEU A 201 -0.32 18.51 -5.79
C LEU A 201 -0.21 17.69 -7.07
N GLY A 202 -0.75 18.22 -8.17
CA GLY A 202 -0.63 17.55 -9.47
C GLY A 202 0.69 17.82 -10.18
N VAL A 203 1.37 18.89 -9.78
CA VAL A 203 2.67 19.28 -10.31
C VAL A 203 3.51 19.79 -9.15
N LEU A 204 4.78 19.42 -9.14
CA LEU A 204 5.73 19.96 -8.17
C LEU A 204 5.97 21.45 -8.45
N PRO A 205 5.70 22.35 -7.48
CA PRO A 205 5.95 23.78 -7.65
C PRO A 205 7.45 24.07 -7.65
N THR A 206 7.89 24.99 -8.52
CA THR A 206 9.23 25.56 -8.42
C THR A 206 9.36 26.40 -7.15
N TYR A 207 10.60 26.75 -6.78
CA TYR A 207 10.87 27.58 -5.60
C TYR A 207 10.08 28.88 -5.60
N ASP A 208 10.06 29.62 -6.72
CA ASP A 208 9.31 30.87 -6.83
C ASP A 208 7.79 30.69 -6.68
N VAL A 209 7.25 29.57 -7.16
CA VAL A 209 5.82 29.22 -7.01
C VAL A 209 5.52 28.88 -5.55
N MET A 210 6.40 28.14 -4.88
CA MET A 210 6.27 27.86 -3.44
C MET A 210 6.35 29.14 -2.59
N LEU A 211 7.22 30.08 -2.93
CA LEU A 211 7.33 31.38 -2.24
C LEU A 211 6.04 32.19 -2.33
N GLN A 212 5.30 32.07 -3.43
CA GLN A 212 4.00 32.72 -3.63
C GLN A 212 2.85 32.01 -2.90
N GLY A 213 3.09 30.83 -2.29
CA GLY A 213 2.05 30.00 -1.70
C GLY A 213 1.08 29.41 -2.73
N ALA A 214 1.50 29.36 -4.01
CA ALA A 214 0.67 28.87 -5.10
C ALA A 214 0.74 27.34 -5.21
N TYR A 215 -0.35 26.75 -5.68
CA TYR A 215 -0.44 25.31 -5.89
C TYR A 215 -1.41 24.99 -7.01
N GLN A 216 -1.17 23.85 -7.66
CA GLN A 216 -2.10 23.25 -8.59
C GLN A 216 -2.50 21.89 -8.03
N VAL A 217 -3.76 21.79 -7.63
CA VAL A 217 -4.34 20.50 -7.21
C VAL A 217 -4.59 19.63 -8.43
N ILE A 218 -4.56 18.31 -8.22
CA ILE A 218 -5.05 17.38 -9.21
C ILE A 218 -6.57 17.55 -9.31
N ASN A 219 -7.03 18.05 -10.45
CA ASN A 219 -8.45 18.05 -10.78
C ASN A 219 -8.71 16.88 -11.73
N ASN A 220 -9.49 15.91 -11.27
CA ASN A 220 -9.89 14.70 -12.00
C ASN A 220 -8.75 13.72 -12.25
N VAL A 221 -8.45 12.92 -11.23
CA VAL A 221 -7.83 11.61 -11.44
C VAL A 221 -8.84 10.74 -12.18
N GLU A 222 -8.55 10.38 -13.43
CA GLU A 222 -9.30 9.31 -14.09
C GLU A 222 -8.98 8.02 -13.35
N LEU A 223 -9.98 7.45 -12.70
CA LEU A 223 -9.84 6.21 -11.93
C LEU A 223 -9.52 5.02 -12.85
N PRO A 224 -8.83 3.97 -12.34
CA PRO A 224 -8.74 2.71 -13.05
C PRO A 224 -10.12 2.26 -13.40
N GLN A 225 -10.31 1.89 -14.65
CA GLN A 225 -11.40 1.00 -14.95
C GLN A 225 -10.84 -0.45 -15.03
N ARG A 226 -11.66 -1.49 -14.92
CA ARG A 226 -11.20 -2.89 -14.76
C ARG A 226 -10.99 -3.63 -16.09
N THR A 227 -9.87 -4.33 -16.28
CA THR A 227 -9.63 -5.13 -17.49
C THR A 227 -10.78 -6.08 -17.80
N ALA A 228 -11.21 -6.14 -19.07
CA ALA A 228 -12.25 -7.08 -19.46
C ALA A 228 -11.76 -8.51 -19.23
N TYR A 229 -12.59 -9.39 -18.66
CA TYR A 229 -12.17 -10.74 -18.27
C TYR A 229 -11.49 -11.52 -19.40
N ALA A 230 -11.99 -11.39 -20.64
CA ALA A 230 -11.37 -12.03 -21.80
C ALA A 230 -9.93 -11.55 -22.10
N GLN A 231 -9.60 -10.30 -21.76
CA GLN A 231 -8.26 -9.72 -21.94
C GLN A 231 -7.29 -10.15 -20.84
N LEU A 232 -7.78 -10.60 -19.69
CA LEU A 232 -6.94 -11.14 -18.59
C LEU A 232 -6.21 -12.43 -18.98
N HIS A 233 -6.54 -13.01 -20.13
CA HIS A 233 -5.84 -14.16 -20.71
C HIS A 233 -4.68 -13.76 -21.65
N THR A 234 -4.50 -12.47 -21.92
CA THR A 234 -3.43 -12.01 -22.81
C THR A 234 -2.08 -11.97 -22.10
N PRO A 235 -0.98 -12.41 -22.75
CA PRO A 235 0.34 -12.41 -22.14
C PRO A 235 0.79 -11.02 -21.66
N GLU A 236 0.46 -9.97 -22.41
CA GLU A 236 0.84 -8.60 -22.08
C GLU A 236 0.22 -8.17 -20.74
N ILE A 237 -1.08 -8.39 -20.57
CA ILE A 237 -1.77 -8.07 -19.31
C ILE A 237 -1.28 -8.96 -18.19
N ILE A 238 -1.13 -10.27 -18.41
CA ILE A 238 -0.63 -11.18 -17.38
C ILE A 238 0.73 -10.72 -16.87
N GLN A 239 1.65 -10.37 -17.76
CA GLN A 239 3.00 -9.95 -17.39
C GLN A 239 2.99 -8.72 -16.46
N GLU A 240 2.11 -7.75 -16.69
CA GLU A 240 1.98 -6.57 -15.82
C GLU A 240 1.70 -6.94 -14.36
N TYR A 241 0.87 -7.96 -14.12
CA TYR A 241 0.57 -8.42 -12.77
C TYR A 241 1.60 -9.40 -12.21
N MET A 242 2.30 -10.16 -13.06
CA MET A 242 3.44 -11.00 -12.67
C MET A 242 4.60 -10.16 -12.15
N ASP A 243 4.83 -8.99 -12.73
CA ASP A 243 5.87 -8.05 -12.28
C ASP A 243 5.54 -7.40 -10.92
N TRP A 244 4.33 -7.62 -10.39
CA TRP A 244 3.82 -6.87 -9.25
C TRP A 244 3.28 -7.70 -8.09
N CYS A 245 2.30 -8.58 -8.34
CA CYS A 245 1.54 -9.22 -7.27
C CYS A 245 1.20 -10.70 -7.51
N ILE A 246 1.47 -11.24 -8.71
CA ILE A 246 1.27 -12.66 -9.03
C ILE A 246 2.62 -13.37 -8.95
N GLY A 247 2.69 -14.44 -8.16
CA GLY A 247 3.93 -15.21 -8.00
C GLY A 247 4.30 -15.96 -9.28
N SER A 248 5.60 -16.05 -9.57
CA SER A 248 6.13 -16.68 -10.78
C SER A 248 5.75 -18.16 -10.96
N ASP A 249 5.46 -18.89 -9.87
CA ASP A 249 5.04 -20.30 -9.89
C ASP A 249 3.50 -20.48 -9.87
N THR A 250 2.73 -19.39 -9.98
CA THR A 250 1.25 -19.46 -9.96
C THR A 250 0.75 -20.23 -11.18
N PRO A 251 -0.14 -21.25 -11.02
CA PRO A 251 -0.65 -22.00 -12.16
C PRO A 251 -1.37 -21.10 -13.17
N GLU A 252 -0.98 -21.16 -14.44
CA GLU A 252 -1.46 -20.28 -15.51
C GLU A 252 -2.99 -20.19 -15.59
N GLN A 253 -3.69 -21.31 -15.40
CA GLN A 253 -5.16 -21.34 -15.45
C GLN A 253 -5.84 -20.53 -14.33
N LEU A 254 -5.14 -20.17 -13.25
CA LEU A 254 -5.67 -19.40 -12.14
C LEU A 254 -5.42 -17.90 -12.29
N ILE A 255 -4.38 -17.51 -13.02
CA ILE A 255 -3.91 -16.13 -13.11
C ILE A 255 -5.03 -15.16 -13.53
N PRO A 256 -5.78 -15.39 -14.62
CA PRO A 256 -6.84 -14.47 -15.04
C PRO A 256 -7.93 -14.27 -13.98
N PHE A 257 -8.26 -15.34 -13.24
CA PHE A 257 -9.24 -15.28 -12.17
C PHE A 257 -8.71 -14.50 -10.95
N ILE A 258 -7.46 -14.70 -10.58
CA ILE A 258 -6.83 -13.98 -9.47
C ILE A 258 -6.73 -12.48 -9.80
N ILE A 259 -6.27 -12.12 -11.00
CA ILE A 259 -6.22 -10.73 -11.46
C ILE A 259 -7.63 -10.11 -11.44
N ASN A 260 -8.65 -10.86 -11.91
CA ASN A 260 -10.03 -10.38 -11.88
C ASN A 260 -10.52 -10.07 -10.44
N ILE A 261 -10.18 -10.91 -9.45
CA ILE A 261 -10.47 -10.60 -8.04
C ILE A 261 -9.69 -9.36 -7.61
N TRP A 262 -8.44 -9.24 -8.06
CA TRP A 262 -7.59 -8.14 -7.63
C TRP A 262 -8.10 -6.79 -8.09
N GLU A 263 -8.37 -6.65 -9.38
CA GLU A 263 -8.96 -5.43 -9.94
C GLU A 263 -10.31 -5.10 -9.31
N CYS A 264 -11.08 -6.12 -8.91
CA CYS A 264 -12.34 -5.93 -8.21
C CYS A 264 -12.14 -5.25 -6.84
N LEU A 265 -11.06 -5.59 -6.12
CA LEU A 265 -10.73 -4.94 -4.85
C LEU A 265 -10.25 -3.49 -5.06
N LEU A 266 -9.51 -3.27 -6.15
CA LEU A 266 -8.95 -1.96 -6.49
C LEU A 266 -9.97 -0.97 -7.07
N ASP A 267 -11.13 -1.44 -7.52
CA ASP A 267 -12.17 -0.58 -8.09
C ASP A 267 -12.87 0.27 -7.02
N VAL A 268 -12.52 1.55 -6.96
CA VAL A 268 -13.12 2.54 -6.04
C VAL A 268 -14.32 3.28 -6.65
N THR A 269 -14.68 3.03 -7.92
CA THR A 269 -15.89 3.61 -8.54
C THR A 269 -17.17 3.08 -7.91
N HIS A 270 -17.05 1.93 -7.26
CA HIS A 270 -18.09 1.32 -6.49
C HIS A 270 -17.62 1.15 -5.03
N THR A 271 -18.47 1.56 -4.10
CA THR A 271 -18.23 1.43 -2.66
C THR A 271 -19.11 0.36 -2.07
N LEU A 272 -18.59 -0.37 -1.08
CA LEU A 272 -19.42 -1.27 -0.30
C LEU A 272 -20.49 -0.47 0.47
N PRO A 273 -21.77 -0.87 0.38
CA PRO A 273 -22.83 -0.20 1.10
C PRO A 273 -22.68 -0.44 2.59
N VAL A 274 -23.08 0.58 3.37
CA VAL A 274 -23.29 0.43 4.81
C VAL A 274 -24.37 -0.63 5.02
N VAL A 275 -23.99 -1.78 5.56
CA VAL A 275 -24.91 -2.91 5.71
C VAL A 275 -24.65 -3.62 7.02
N LYS A 276 -25.72 -3.75 7.82
CA LYS A 276 -25.70 -4.55 9.03
C LYS A 276 -26.00 -6.00 8.66
N LEU A 277 -25.05 -6.87 8.92
CA LEU A 277 -25.17 -8.30 8.74
C LEU A 277 -25.16 -9.00 10.11
N LYS A 278 -25.44 -10.30 10.11
CA LYS A 278 -25.66 -11.08 11.33
C LYS A 278 -24.58 -10.91 12.40
N ASN A 279 -23.29 -10.85 12.03
CA ASN A 279 -22.20 -10.74 13.01
C ASN A 279 -21.17 -9.63 12.70
N TYR A 280 -21.52 -8.67 11.84
CA TYR A 280 -20.82 -7.38 11.71
C TYR A 280 -21.67 -6.39 10.94
N GLU A 281 -21.31 -5.14 11.06
CA GLU A 281 -21.80 -4.05 10.24
C GLU A 281 -20.65 -3.47 9.42
N ILE A 282 -20.85 -3.32 8.10
CA ILE A 282 -19.96 -2.48 7.28
C ILE A 282 -20.34 -1.04 7.60
N VAL A 283 -19.38 -0.28 8.11
CA VAL A 283 -19.60 1.10 8.57
C VAL A 283 -19.14 2.09 7.51
N LYS A 284 -17.97 1.83 6.90
CA LYS A 284 -17.38 2.72 5.90
C LYS A 284 -16.45 1.95 4.98
N ASP A 285 -16.49 2.28 3.70
CA ASP A 285 -15.49 1.87 2.73
C ASP A 285 -14.46 3.00 2.57
N TYR A 286 -13.19 2.74 2.86
CA TYR A 286 -12.11 3.71 2.68
C TYR A 286 -11.51 3.67 1.28
N GLY A 287 -11.97 2.76 0.41
CA GLY A 287 -11.38 2.56 -0.90
C GLY A 287 -9.99 1.93 -0.79
N VAL A 288 -9.11 2.30 -1.73
CA VAL A 288 -7.76 1.77 -1.80
C VAL A 288 -6.81 2.65 -1.00
N ARG A 289 -6.03 2.01 -0.13
CA ARG A 289 -5.00 2.62 0.71
C ARG A 289 -3.66 1.96 0.43
N VAL A 290 -2.58 2.73 0.32
CA VAL A 290 -1.24 2.16 0.10
C VAL A 290 -0.59 1.88 1.46
N LEU A 291 -0.53 0.61 1.84
CA LEU A 291 -0.17 0.16 3.19
C LEU A 291 1.00 -0.82 3.15
N SER A 292 1.61 -1.06 4.30
CA SER A 292 2.64 -2.09 4.48
C SER A 292 2.41 -2.83 5.78
N TYR A 293 2.31 -4.15 5.67
CA TYR A 293 2.06 -5.03 6.79
C TYR A 293 3.13 -6.11 6.88
N GLY A 294 3.63 -6.33 8.10
CA GLY A 294 4.58 -7.40 8.39
C GLY A 294 3.88 -8.67 8.88
N ASN A 295 4.56 -9.81 8.78
CA ASN A 295 4.19 -11.02 9.52
C ASN A 295 5.29 -11.45 10.51
N ALA A 296 4.96 -12.38 11.40
CA ALA A 296 5.90 -12.90 12.40
C ALA A 296 7.12 -13.62 11.80
N GLY A 297 7.05 -14.01 10.52
CA GLY A 297 8.14 -14.65 9.77
C GLY A 297 9.10 -13.66 9.10
N GLY A 298 8.90 -12.35 9.29
CA GLY A 298 9.73 -11.29 8.68
C GLY A 298 9.35 -10.92 7.25
N GLY A 299 8.27 -11.50 6.70
CA GLY A 299 7.70 -11.08 5.42
C GLY A 299 7.03 -9.71 5.53
N ILE A 300 7.21 -8.88 4.50
CA ILE A 300 6.63 -7.54 4.39
C ILE A 300 5.75 -7.52 3.14
N PHE A 301 4.50 -7.11 3.30
CA PHE A 301 3.48 -7.05 2.26
C PHE A 301 3.05 -5.60 2.08
N ALA A 302 3.80 -4.88 1.24
CA ALA A 302 3.54 -3.49 0.90
C ALA A 302 2.83 -3.40 -0.45
N GLY A 303 1.81 -2.54 -0.55
CA GLY A 303 1.02 -2.40 -1.76
C GLY A 303 -0.29 -1.67 -1.50
N PRO A 304 -1.16 -1.57 -2.52
CA PRO A 304 -2.52 -1.12 -2.28
C PRO A 304 -3.28 -2.16 -1.47
N TYR A 305 -4.23 -1.71 -0.67
CA TYR A 305 -5.17 -2.52 0.08
C TYR A 305 -6.56 -1.90 -0.01
N ARG A 306 -7.58 -2.69 -0.36
CA ARG A 306 -8.97 -2.26 -0.16
C ARG A 306 -9.27 -2.30 1.33
N SER A 307 -9.57 -1.14 1.93
CA SER A 307 -9.72 -0.99 3.38
C SER A 307 -11.15 -0.66 3.77
N ILE A 308 -11.70 -1.38 4.73
CA ILE A 308 -13.12 -1.30 5.10
C ILE A 308 -13.23 -1.23 6.62
N LEU A 309 -13.91 -0.21 7.12
CA LEU A 309 -14.30 -0.13 8.53
C LEU A 309 -15.50 -1.03 8.77
N ILE A 310 -15.34 -1.96 9.70
CA ILE A 310 -16.44 -2.76 10.21
C ILE A 310 -16.65 -2.51 11.69
N LYS A 311 -17.86 -2.80 12.16
CA LYS A 311 -18.16 -3.04 13.57
C LYS A 311 -18.42 -4.53 13.75
N ASP A 312 -17.63 -5.19 14.57
CA ASP A 312 -17.70 -6.64 14.77
C ASP A 312 -18.89 -7.07 15.64
N ILE A 313 -18.97 -8.37 15.95
CA ILE A 313 -20.03 -8.94 16.78
C ILE A 313 -19.99 -8.46 18.25
N ASN A 314 -18.82 -8.08 18.75
CA ASN A 314 -18.65 -7.54 20.10
C ASN A 314 -18.99 -6.04 20.16
N GLY A 315 -19.16 -5.41 19.01
CA GLY A 315 -19.43 -3.98 18.87
C GLY A 315 -18.18 -3.13 18.69
N ASP A 316 -17.01 -3.76 18.54
CA ASP A 316 -15.73 -3.10 18.35
C ASP A 316 -15.52 -2.72 16.88
N HIS A 317 -14.96 -1.53 16.65
CA HIS A 317 -14.65 -1.06 15.31
C HIS A 317 -13.24 -1.47 14.92
N GLN A 318 -13.08 -2.01 13.71
CA GLN A 318 -11.81 -2.49 13.18
C GLN A 318 -11.73 -2.20 11.68
N ILE A 319 -10.54 -1.85 11.19
CA ILE A 319 -10.30 -1.72 9.75
C ILE A 319 -9.78 -3.06 9.24
N ILE A 320 -10.47 -3.62 8.24
CA ILE A 320 -10.04 -4.82 7.53
C ILE A 320 -9.52 -4.41 6.15
N SER A 321 -8.31 -4.84 5.84
CA SER A 321 -7.58 -4.48 4.62
C SER A 321 -7.25 -5.71 3.79
N PHE A 322 -7.56 -5.70 2.50
CA PHE A 322 -7.36 -6.83 1.56
C PHE A 322 -6.32 -6.49 0.50
N ALA A 323 -5.35 -7.39 0.28
CA ALA A 323 -4.44 -7.28 -0.86
C ALA A 323 -4.11 -8.64 -1.48
N ILE A 324 -3.73 -8.62 -2.76
CA ILE A 324 -3.04 -9.73 -3.42
C ILE A 324 -1.56 -9.39 -3.52
N SER A 325 -0.70 -10.36 -3.23
CA SER A 325 0.75 -10.21 -3.21
C SER A 325 1.42 -11.54 -3.59
N THR A 326 2.71 -11.49 -3.89
CA THR A 326 3.56 -12.68 -3.95
C THR A 326 3.82 -13.25 -2.55
N TYR A 327 4.07 -14.55 -2.47
CA TYR A 327 4.38 -15.28 -1.25
C TYR A 327 5.41 -16.36 -1.51
N THR A 328 6.54 -16.25 -0.83
CA THR A 328 7.62 -17.25 -0.86
C THR A 328 7.96 -17.65 0.56
N ARG A 329 8.15 -18.94 0.80
CA ARG A 329 8.65 -19.41 2.09
C ARG A 329 10.14 -19.09 2.20
N THR A 330 10.55 -18.56 3.35
CA THR A 330 11.95 -18.23 3.64
C THR A 330 12.86 -19.46 3.68
N GLU A 331 12.30 -20.63 3.95
CA GLU A 331 13.02 -21.90 3.99
C GLU A 331 13.23 -22.43 2.56
N LYS A 332 14.46 -22.82 2.22
CA LYS A 332 14.72 -23.63 1.03
C LYS A 332 14.03 -24.99 1.17
N ARG A 333 13.64 -25.59 0.04
CA ARG A 333 13.15 -26.96 0.02
C ARG A 333 14.25 -27.90 0.55
N ALA A 334 13.85 -29.08 1.04
CA ALA A 334 14.78 -30.06 1.60
C ALA A 334 15.87 -30.53 0.61
N ASN A 335 15.63 -30.37 -0.70
CA ASN A 335 16.57 -30.64 -1.79
C ASN A 335 17.50 -29.46 -2.13
N GLY A 336 17.43 -28.34 -1.39
CA GLY A 336 18.25 -27.14 -1.61
C GLY A 336 17.71 -26.17 -2.66
N GLU A 337 16.60 -26.51 -3.32
CA GLU A 337 15.92 -25.62 -4.27
C GLU A 337 15.23 -24.45 -3.55
N GLU A 338 15.04 -23.36 -4.29
CA GLU A 338 14.25 -22.24 -3.81
C GLU A 338 12.79 -22.66 -3.59
N SER A 339 12.17 -22.05 -2.58
CA SER A 339 10.75 -22.23 -2.37
C SER A 339 9.98 -21.57 -3.52
N PRO A 340 8.86 -22.17 -3.98
CA PRO A 340 8.10 -21.59 -5.07
C PRO A 340 7.54 -20.23 -4.65
N GLU A 341 7.55 -19.28 -5.56
CA GLU A 341 6.91 -17.99 -5.42
C GLU A 341 5.46 -18.09 -5.87
N LYS A 342 4.56 -18.12 -4.88
CA LYS A 342 3.14 -18.31 -5.07
C LYS A 342 2.38 -16.99 -4.98
N THR A 343 1.10 -17.00 -5.30
CA THR A 343 0.22 -15.86 -5.04
C THR A 343 -0.56 -16.04 -3.73
N VAL A 344 -0.64 -14.98 -2.95
CA VAL A 344 -1.38 -14.95 -1.68
C VAL A 344 -2.42 -13.84 -1.67
N LEU A 345 -3.58 -14.16 -1.12
CA LEU A 345 -4.55 -13.18 -0.68
C LEU A 345 -4.32 -12.92 0.81
N VAL A 346 -3.83 -11.72 1.11
CA VAL A 346 -3.59 -11.28 2.48
C VAL A 346 -4.76 -10.45 2.98
N VAL A 347 -5.09 -10.67 4.25
CA VAL A 347 -6.03 -9.82 4.96
C VAL A 347 -5.44 -9.41 6.28
N ALA A 348 -5.35 -8.10 6.45
CA ALA A 348 -4.84 -7.46 7.64
C ALA A 348 -5.99 -6.85 8.45
N ILE A 349 -5.78 -6.79 9.76
CA ILE A 349 -6.65 -6.10 10.70
C ILE A 349 -5.79 -5.08 11.43
N ASP A 350 -6.24 -3.83 11.37
CA ASP A 350 -5.72 -2.74 12.18
C ASP A 350 -6.61 -2.59 13.42
N ASP A 351 -6.05 -2.91 14.59
CA ASP A 351 -6.59 -2.49 15.88
C ASP A 351 -5.69 -1.38 16.46
N GLU A 352 -6.21 -0.61 17.44
CA GLU A 352 -5.50 0.53 18.08
C GLU A 352 -4.05 0.20 18.48
N LYS A 353 -3.76 -1.06 18.83
CA LYS A 353 -2.49 -1.49 19.43
C LYS A 353 -1.59 -2.22 18.45
N LYS A 354 -2.16 -2.90 17.45
CA LYS A 354 -1.46 -3.81 16.57
C LYS A 354 -2.12 -3.87 15.20
N THR A 355 -1.23 -3.92 14.23
CA THR A 355 -1.52 -4.26 12.85
C THR A 355 -0.96 -5.64 12.59
N HIS A 356 -1.77 -6.55 12.05
CA HIS A 356 -1.32 -7.91 11.73
C HIS A 356 -2.11 -8.53 10.58
N HIS A 357 -1.49 -9.48 9.88
CA HIS A 357 -2.22 -10.36 8.96
C HIS A 357 -3.08 -11.34 9.75
N ALA A 358 -4.40 -11.19 9.63
CA ALA A 358 -5.38 -12.14 10.14
C ALA A 358 -5.51 -13.36 9.22
N LEU A 359 -5.21 -13.21 7.92
CA LEU A 359 -5.15 -14.32 6.96
C LEU A 359 -4.05 -14.10 5.91
N GLN A 360 -3.39 -15.20 5.55
CA GLN A 360 -2.52 -15.31 4.38
C GLN A 360 -2.97 -16.55 3.60
N LEU A 361 -3.92 -16.37 2.67
CA LEU A 361 -4.50 -17.47 1.90
C LEU A 361 -3.73 -17.65 0.60
N VAL A 362 -2.85 -18.66 0.56
CA VAL A 362 -2.09 -19.01 -0.65
C VAL A 362 -3.06 -19.50 -1.73
N LEU A 363 -3.34 -18.66 -2.72
CA LEU A 363 -4.41 -18.89 -3.70
C LEU A 363 -4.13 -20.12 -4.56
N ASP A 364 -2.87 -20.34 -4.91
CA ASP A 364 -2.37 -21.46 -5.70
C ASP A 364 -2.77 -22.83 -5.12
N ASP A 365 -2.74 -22.93 -3.77
CA ASP A 365 -3.03 -24.17 -3.05
C ASP A 365 -4.50 -24.28 -2.64
N ASN A 366 -5.25 -23.18 -2.72
CA ASN A 366 -6.57 -23.05 -2.13
C ASN A 366 -7.66 -22.73 -3.16
N ILE A 367 -7.34 -22.66 -4.45
CA ILE A 367 -8.30 -22.53 -5.54
C ILE A 367 -8.39 -23.84 -6.33
N ILE A 368 -9.61 -24.32 -6.53
CA ILE A 368 -9.91 -25.43 -7.44
C ILE A 368 -10.72 -24.89 -8.61
N CYS A 369 -10.24 -25.09 -9.83
CA CYS A 369 -10.96 -24.73 -11.05
C CYS A 369 -11.55 -26.00 -11.70
N SER A 370 -12.85 -25.98 -11.98
CA SER A 370 -13.53 -27.03 -12.76
C SER A 370 -14.63 -26.41 -13.60
N ASN A 371 -14.63 -26.61 -14.93
CA ASN A 371 -15.65 -26.09 -15.85
C ASN A 371 -15.90 -24.56 -15.70
N ASN A 372 -14.84 -23.75 -15.62
CA ASN A 372 -14.88 -22.30 -15.38
C ASN A 372 -15.50 -21.89 -14.03
N ILE A 373 -15.66 -22.83 -13.11
CA ILE A 373 -16.09 -22.58 -11.74
C ILE A 373 -14.85 -22.62 -10.85
N PHE A 374 -14.60 -21.50 -10.18
CA PHE A 374 -13.50 -21.38 -9.23
C PHE A 374 -14.03 -21.53 -7.82
N GLN A 375 -13.49 -22.48 -7.09
CA GLN A 375 -13.82 -22.73 -5.69
C GLN A 375 -12.64 -22.35 -4.82
N VAL A 376 -12.85 -21.38 -3.93
CA VAL A 376 -11.84 -20.92 -2.97
C VAL A 376 -12.09 -21.61 -1.64
N TRP A 377 -11.06 -22.25 -1.12
CA TRP A 377 -11.09 -23.02 0.13
C TRP A 377 -10.16 -22.41 1.17
N HIS A 378 -10.34 -22.80 2.42
CA HIS A 378 -9.37 -22.53 3.48
C HIS A 378 -9.15 -23.81 4.26
N SER A 379 -7.88 -24.20 4.43
CA SER A 379 -7.51 -25.47 5.08
C SER A 379 -7.93 -25.59 6.55
N GLY A 380 -8.31 -24.47 7.17
CA GLY A 380 -8.61 -24.37 8.61
C GLY A 380 -7.36 -24.19 9.47
N ARG A 381 -6.17 -24.08 8.86
CA ARG A 381 -4.95 -23.70 9.56
C ARG A 381 -5.05 -22.25 10.04
N ILE A 382 -4.68 -21.99 11.28
CA ILE A 382 -4.73 -20.67 11.91
C ILE A 382 -3.56 -20.51 12.88
N THR A 383 -3.14 -19.26 13.10
CA THR A 383 -2.16 -18.90 14.12
C THR A 383 -2.84 -18.08 15.22
N ILE A 384 -2.58 -18.40 16.49
CA ILE A 384 -3.17 -17.73 17.66
C ILE A 384 -2.14 -16.76 18.25
N GLY A 385 -1.85 -15.69 17.52
CA GLY A 385 -0.83 -14.71 17.91
C GLY A 385 0.51 -15.37 18.28
N ASN A 386 1.07 -15.01 19.43
CA ASN A 386 2.34 -15.56 19.92
C ASN A 386 2.24 -17.01 20.45
N ARG A 387 1.04 -17.61 20.49
CA ARG A 387 0.85 -19.00 20.94
C ARG A 387 1.11 -20.02 19.83
N GLY A 388 1.40 -19.56 18.60
CA GLY A 388 1.69 -20.43 17.47
C GLY A 388 0.44 -21.00 16.81
N ALA A 389 0.59 -22.13 16.12
CA ALA A 389 -0.50 -22.73 15.34
C ALA A 389 -1.64 -23.24 16.23
N GLY A 390 -2.88 -22.86 15.89
CA GLY A 390 -4.09 -23.41 16.48
C GLY A 390 -4.46 -24.78 15.90
N LYS A 391 -5.23 -25.57 16.65
CA LYS A 391 -5.76 -26.85 16.15
C LYS A 391 -6.86 -26.60 15.11
N ILE A 392 -6.74 -27.27 13.97
CA ILE A 392 -7.72 -27.20 12.89
C ILE A 392 -9.11 -27.66 13.35
N ASN A 393 -9.16 -28.71 14.20
CA ASN A 393 -10.44 -29.26 14.67
C ASN A 393 -11.17 -28.25 15.57
N ASP A 394 -10.49 -27.61 16.50
CA ASP A 394 -11.07 -26.57 17.36
C ASP A 394 -11.65 -25.43 16.49
N LEU A 395 -10.94 -25.04 15.42
CA LEU A 395 -11.44 -24.05 14.48
C LEU A 395 -12.69 -24.55 13.74
N LYS A 396 -12.70 -25.80 13.28
CA LYS A 396 -13.84 -26.41 12.58
C LYS A 396 -15.05 -26.59 13.50
N GLU A 397 -14.86 -26.92 14.77
CA GLU A 397 -15.94 -26.97 15.76
C GLU A 397 -16.55 -25.58 15.97
N LEU A 398 -15.70 -24.58 16.20
CA LEU A 398 -16.13 -23.17 16.28
C LEU A 398 -16.86 -22.73 15.01
N MET A 399 -16.33 -23.10 13.83
CA MET A 399 -16.95 -22.86 12.53
C MET A 399 -18.33 -23.53 12.44
N ASN A 400 -18.46 -24.78 12.86
CA ASN A 400 -19.71 -25.54 12.81
C ASN A 400 -20.78 -24.95 13.73
N GLU A 401 -20.39 -24.45 14.90
CA GLU A 401 -21.33 -23.81 15.83
C GLU A 401 -21.82 -22.46 15.32
N ARG A 402 -20.90 -21.64 14.81
CA ARG A 402 -21.17 -20.23 14.54
C ARG A 402 -21.47 -19.92 13.08
N THR A 403 -20.98 -20.75 12.18
CA THR A 403 -21.01 -20.63 10.71
C THR A 403 -21.08 -21.99 10.00
N PRO A 404 -22.03 -22.89 10.35
CA PRO A 404 -22.03 -24.28 9.85
C PRO A 404 -22.03 -24.42 8.34
N TRP A 405 -22.54 -23.42 7.63
CA TRP A 405 -22.59 -23.31 6.18
C TRP A 405 -21.23 -23.07 5.49
N LEU A 406 -20.17 -22.72 6.24
CA LEU A 406 -18.80 -22.51 5.73
C LEU A 406 -17.97 -23.80 5.81
N VAL A 407 -18.44 -24.78 6.57
CA VAL A 407 -17.76 -26.04 6.77
C VAL A 407 -18.33 -27.05 5.78
N LYS A 408 -17.48 -27.56 4.90
CA LYS A 408 -17.82 -28.74 4.10
C LYS A 408 -17.96 -29.93 5.06
N LYS A 409 -19.15 -30.51 5.11
CA LYS A 409 -19.42 -31.75 5.83
C LYS A 409 -18.84 -32.94 5.09
#